data_AF-A0A3M1ZB00-F1
#
_entry.id   AF-A0A3M1ZB00-F1
#
_cell.length_a   1.000
_cell.length_b   1.000
_cell.length_c   1.000
_cell.angle_alpha   90.00
_cell.angle_beta   90.00
_cell.angle_gamma   90.00
#
_symmetry.space_group_name_H-M   'P 1'
#
loop_
_entity.id
_entity.type
_entity.pdbx_description
1 polymer ?
#
loop_
_entity_poly.entity_id
_entity_poly.type
_entity_poly.pdbx_seq_one_letter_code
_entity_poly.pdbx_strand_id
1 'polypeptide(L)'
;MRSDIDRLMAARQLDAFVIAGDHDFNPPRHYLTNGAHVTGGLVVKKRDEAPFMLVNAMEVEEAAKSGLQVYTYQDLGWVELVQKFEGDRYRAAIGLWANA
;
A
#
# COMPACT_ATOMS: atom_id res chain seq x y z
N MET A 1 13.50 16.33 -3.83
CA MET A 1 12.21 16.28 -4.54
C MET A 1 11.82 14.81 -4.76
N ARG A 2 10.65 14.49 -5.34
CA ARG A 2 10.26 13.08 -5.59
C ARG A 2 11.29 12.30 -6.43
N SER A 3 11.92 12.98 -7.38
CA SER A 3 13.00 12.42 -8.22
C SER A 3 14.26 12.04 -7.44
N ASP A 4 14.47 12.55 -6.22
CA ASP A 4 15.61 12.19 -5.38
C ASP A 4 15.41 10.89 -4.61
N ILE A 5 14.17 10.37 -4.54
CA ILE A 5 13.81 9.27 -3.63
C ILE A 5 14.68 8.04 -3.92
N ASP A 6 14.81 7.62 -5.18
CA ASP A 6 15.59 6.43 -5.54
C ASP A 6 17.08 6.59 -5.23
N ARG A 7 17.65 7.75 -5.55
CA ARG A 7 19.03 8.10 -5.18
C ARG A 7 19.24 8.04 -3.66
N LEU A 8 18.29 8.55 -2.89
CA LEU A 8 18.33 8.57 -1.43
C LEU A 8 18.15 7.16 -0.82
N MET A 9 17.34 6.30 -1.45
CA MET A 9 17.19 4.89 -1.08
C MET A 9 18.47 4.12 -1.35
N ALA A 10 19.09 4.29 -2.52
CA ALA A 10 20.38 3.67 -2.87
C ALA A 10 21.49 4.07 -1.88
N ALA A 11 21.63 5.36 -1.59
CA ALA A 11 22.63 5.88 -0.66
C ALA A 11 22.46 5.35 0.79
N ARG A 12 21.24 4.91 1.14
CA ARG A 12 20.91 4.36 2.47
C ARG A 12 20.74 2.84 2.47
N GLN A 13 21.03 2.17 1.35
CA GLN A 13 20.85 0.73 1.22
C GLN A 13 19.42 0.27 1.53
N LEU A 14 18.42 1.06 1.11
CA LEU A 14 17.00 0.72 1.25
C LEU A 14 16.48 0.11 -0.05
N ASP A 15 15.86 -1.04 0.04
CA ASP A 15 15.20 -1.69 -1.11
C ASP A 15 13.75 -1.26 -1.25
N ALA A 16 13.07 -0.95 -0.13
CA ALA A 16 11.72 -0.42 -0.13
C ALA A 16 11.44 0.38 1.15
N PHE A 17 10.36 1.17 1.11
CA PHE A 17 9.70 1.66 2.32
C PHE A 17 8.18 1.56 2.16
N VAL A 18 7.51 1.53 3.31
CA VAL A 18 6.05 1.48 3.41
C VAL A 18 5.58 2.65 4.26
N ILE A 19 4.55 3.35 3.78
CA ILE A 19 3.84 4.37 4.55
C ILE A 19 2.51 3.75 4.97
N ALA A 20 2.37 3.51 6.27
CA ALA A 20 1.12 3.17 6.91
C ALA A 20 0.47 4.43 7.48
N GLY A 21 -0.87 4.42 7.56
CA GLY A 21 -1.64 5.47 8.21
C GLY A 21 -3.13 5.20 8.07
N ASP A 22 -3.90 5.73 9.00
CA ASP A 22 -5.37 5.70 8.98
C ASP A 22 -5.93 7.01 8.40
N HIS A 23 -7.15 7.39 8.78
CA HIS A 23 -7.83 8.60 8.37
C HIS A 23 -7.12 9.92 8.75
N ASP A 24 -6.19 9.89 9.71
CA ASP A 24 -5.48 11.09 10.17
C ASP A 24 -4.55 11.64 9.09
N PHE A 25 -4.26 12.94 9.19
CA PHE A 25 -3.37 13.60 8.25
C PHE A 25 -1.95 13.01 8.33
N ASN A 26 -1.51 12.44 7.21
CA ASN A 26 -0.21 11.81 7.07
C ASN A 26 0.59 12.53 5.98
N PRO A 27 1.52 13.43 6.34
CA PRO A 27 2.27 14.22 5.37
C PRO A 27 3.07 13.38 4.36
N PRO A 28 3.77 12.29 4.77
CA PRO A 28 4.42 11.39 3.81
C PRO A 28 3.46 10.78 2.79
N ARG A 29 2.29 10.29 3.24
CA ARG A 29 1.26 9.74 2.34
C ARG A 29 0.78 10.82 1.38
N HIS A 30 0.33 11.96 1.89
CA HIS A 30 -0.15 13.09 1.09
C HIS A 30 0.88 13.53 0.05
N TYR A 31 2.17 13.56 0.42
CA TYR A 31 3.25 13.92 -0.48
C TYR A 31 3.44 12.90 -1.62
N LEU A 32 3.29 11.59 -1.39
CA LEU A 32 3.44 10.60 -2.45
C LEU A 32 2.17 10.38 -3.28
N THR A 33 1.00 10.57 -2.68
CA THR A 33 -0.29 10.27 -3.29
C THR A 33 -0.95 11.49 -3.94
N ASN A 34 -0.22 12.57 -4.19
CA ASN A 34 -0.79 13.83 -4.72
C ASN A 34 -1.99 14.35 -3.90
N GLY A 35 -2.02 14.06 -2.60
CA GLY A 35 -3.11 14.47 -1.71
C GLY A 35 -4.37 13.61 -1.77
N ALA A 36 -4.35 12.41 -2.36
CA ALA A 36 -5.49 11.49 -2.30
C ALA A 36 -5.94 11.23 -0.84
N HIS A 37 -7.23 11.39 -0.58
CA HIS A 37 -7.82 11.39 0.77
C HIS A 37 -8.33 10.01 1.17
N VAL A 38 -7.43 9.04 1.29
CA VAL A 38 -7.80 7.70 1.73
C VAL A 38 -7.92 7.58 3.25
N THR A 39 -8.89 6.81 3.74
CA THR A 39 -9.05 6.56 5.19
C THR A 39 -8.19 5.42 5.72
N GLY A 40 -7.51 4.69 4.84
CA GLY A 40 -6.58 3.64 5.24
C GLY A 40 -5.90 2.97 4.04
N GLY A 41 -4.93 2.10 4.34
CA GLY A 41 -4.13 1.37 3.36
C GLY A 41 -2.64 1.70 3.46
N LEU A 42 -1.87 1.16 2.53
CA LEU A 42 -0.42 1.30 2.47
C LEU A 42 -0.02 2.00 1.18
N VAL A 43 1.01 2.85 1.26
CA VAL A 43 1.78 3.27 0.09
C VAL A 43 3.11 2.53 0.14
N VAL A 44 3.44 1.83 -0.93
CA VAL A 44 4.69 1.08 -1.05
C VAL A 44 5.54 1.71 -2.14
N LYS A 45 6.82 1.95 -1.82
CA LYS A 45 7.82 2.43 -2.77
C LYS A 45 9.03 1.51 -2.71
N LYS A 46 9.23 0.74 -3.77
CA LYS A 46 10.46 -0.03 -4.01
C LYS A 46 11.48 0.83 -4.76
N ARG A 47 12.77 0.58 -4.53
CA ARG A 47 13.84 1.31 -5.22
C ARG A 47 13.73 1.05 -6.73
N ASP A 48 13.89 2.10 -7.53
CA ASP A 48 13.86 2.08 -8.99
C ASP A 48 12.50 1.69 -9.62
N GLU A 49 11.44 1.55 -8.83
CA GLU A 49 10.08 1.24 -9.29
C GLU A 49 9.08 2.38 -8.98
N ALA A 50 8.00 2.51 -9.74
CA ALA A 50 6.93 3.45 -9.39
C ALA A 50 6.26 3.06 -8.05
N PRO A 51 5.93 4.02 -7.16
CA PRO A 51 5.16 3.71 -5.96
C PRO A 51 3.74 3.27 -6.32
N PHE A 52 3.15 2.43 -5.47
CA PHE A 52 1.78 1.96 -5.61
C PHE A 52 1.03 2.04 -4.27
N MET A 53 -0.29 1.98 -4.32
CA MET A 53 -1.16 1.91 -3.15
C MET A 53 -1.77 0.51 -3.01
N LEU A 54 -1.89 0.03 -1.77
CA LEU A 54 -2.66 -1.14 -1.40
C LEU A 54 -3.75 -0.71 -0.44
N VAL A 55 -5.01 -0.77 -0.87
CA VAL A 55 -6.15 -0.23 -0.11
C VAL A 55 -7.29 -1.25 0.02
N ASN A 56 -8.29 -0.95 0.84
CA ASN A 56 -9.52 -1.73 0.85
C ASN A 56 -10.39 -1.36 -0.37
N ALA A 57 -11.39 -2.19 -0.70
CA ALA A 57 -12.23 -1.97 -1.88
C ALA A 57 -13.01 -0.65 -1.88
N MET A 58 -13.31 -0.07 -0.70
CA MET A 58 -14.04 1.19 -0.58
C MET A 58 -13.18 2.41 -0.93
N GLU A 59 -11.86 2.29 -0.87
CA GLU A 59 -10.91 3.39 -1.06
C GLU A 59 -10.40 3.49 -2.51
N VAL A 60 -10.78 2.56 -3.40
CA VAL A 60 -10.20 2.44 -4.75
C VAL A 60 -10.37 3.72 -5.57
N GLU A 61 -11.57 4.28 -5.60
CA GLU A 61 -11.87 5.49 -6.38
C GLU A 61 -11.09 6.70 -5.87
N GLU A 62 -10.95 6.83 -4.55
CA GLU A 62 -10.22 7.93 -3.93
C GLU A 62 -8.71 7.76 -4.11
N ALA A 63 -8.19 6.54 -3.93
CA ALA A 63 -6.80 6.19 -4.18
C ALA A 63 -6.39 6.43 -5.64
N ALA A 64 -7.29 6.18 -6.60
CA ALA A 64 -7.01 6.40 -8.01
C ALA A 64 -6.71 7.88 -8.35
N LYS A 65 -7.24 8.83 -7.56
CA LYS A 65 -6.94 10.27 -7.71
C LYS A 65 -5.47 10.60 -7.46
N SER A 66 -4.72 9.69 -6.82
CA SER A 66 -3.28 9.85 -6.63
C SER A 66 -2.48 9.78 -7.92
N GLY A 67 -3.02 9.14 -8.97
CA GLY A 67 -2.29 8.80 -10.18
C GLY A 67 -1.28 7.65 -10.01
N LEU A 68 -1.28 6.97 -8.85
CA LEU A 68 -0.48 5.76 -8.62
C LEU A 68 -1.26 4.52 -9.05
N GLN A 69 -0.53 3.43 -9.30
CA GLN A 69 -1.16 2.12 -9.42
C GLN A 69 -1.84 1.76 -8.09
N VAL A 70 -3.08 1.28 -8.17
CA VAL A 70 -3.87 0.88 -7.00
C VAL A 70 -4.10 -0.62 -7.06
N TYR A 71 -3.80 -1.29 -5.95
CA TYR A 71 -4.15 -2.68 -5.68
C TYR A 71 -5.07 -2.73 -4.46
N THR A 72 -5.81 -3.81 -4.35
CA THR A 72 -6.67 -4.14 -3.23
C THR A 72 -6.19 -5.40 -2.54
N TYR A 73 -6.64 -5.63 -1.30
CA TYR A 73 -6.40 -6.91 -0.64
C TYR A 73 -7.03 -8.10 -1.39
N GLN A 74 -8.07 -7.86 -2.21
CA GLN A 74 -8.65 -8.89 -3.07
C GLN A 74 -7.67 -9.32 -4.17
N ASP A 75 -6.90 -8.39 -4.73
CA ASP A 75 -5.85 -8.70 -5.71
C ASP A 75 -4.72 -9.56 -5.11
N LEU A 76 -4.60 -9.57 -3.78
CA LEU A 76 -3.67 -10.41 -3.02
C LEU A 76 -4.30 -11.73 -2.52
N GLY A 77 -5.51 -12.07 -2.97
CA GLY A 77 -6.17 -13.33 -2.65
C GLY A 77 -6.88 -13.35 -1.29
N TRP A 78 -7.30 -12.19 -0.77
CA TRP A 78 -7.95 -12.10 0.54
C TRP A 78 -9.21 -12.98 0.64
N VAL A 79 -10.02 -13.04 -0.41
CA VAL A 79 -11.28 -13.80 -0.41
C VAL A 79 -10.99 -15.30 -0.30
N GLU A 80 -10.02 -15.78 -1.07
CA GLU A 80 -9.57 -17.17 -1.11
C GLU A 80 -8.96 -17.57 0.23
N LEU A 81 -8.20 -16.68 0.87
CA LEU A 81 -7.64 -16.91 2.20
C LEU A 81 -8.72 -17.01 3.27
N VAL A 82 -9.71 -16.11 3.25
CA VAL A 82 -10.83 -16.18 4.21
C VAL A 82 -11.64 -17.46 4.01
N GLN A 83 -11.87 -17.90 2.78
CA GLN A 83 -12.53 -19.18 2.48
C GLN A 83 -11.69 -20.38 2.95
N LYS A 84 -10.39 -20.38 2.65
CA LYS A 84 -9.44 -21.44 3.05
C LYS A 84 -9.38 -21.63 4.56
N PHE A 85 -9.49 -20.55 5.32
CA PHE A 85 -9.49 -20.58 6.78
C PHE A 85 -10.89 -20.54 7.40
N GLU A 86 -11.92 -20.94 6.65
CA GLU A 86 -13.29 -21.13 7.15
C GLU A 86 -13.87 -19.88 7.86
N GLY A 87 -13.52 -18.70 7.36
CA GLY A 87 -13.95 -17.42 7.93
C GLY A 87 -13.05 -16.86 9.04
N ASP A 88 -12.00 -17.59 9.46
CA ASP A 88 -11.01 -17.09 10.42
C ASP A 88 -10.14 -16.00 9.78
N ARG A 89 -10.53 -14.75 10.02
CA ARG A 89 -9.87 -13.56 9.48
C ARG A 89 -8.46 -13.35 10.04
N TYR A 90 -8.15 -13.85 11.23
CA TYR A 90 -6.79 -13.72 11.79
C TYR A 90 -5.82 -14.64 11.04
N ARG A 91 -6.22 -15.89 10.82
CA ARG A 91 -5.41 -16.83 10.01
C ARG A 91 -5.31 -16.41 8.56
N ALA A 92 -6.39 -15.86 7.99
CA ALA A 92 -6.37 -15.25 6.66
C ALA A 92 -5.39 -14.07 6.59
N ALA A 93 -5.38 -13.18 7.58
CA ALA A 93 -4.44 -12.05 7.64
C ALA A 93 -2.98 -12.50 7.73
N ILE A 94 -2.69 -13.52 8.55
CA ILE A 94 -1.35 -14.12 8.59
C ILE A 94 -0.97 -14.68 7.22
N GLY A 95 -1.88 -15.42 6.58
CA GLY A 95 -1.65 -15.99 5.25
C GLY A 95 -1.44 -14.95 4.15
N LEU A 96 -2.12 -13.80 4.23
CA LEU A 96 -1.99 -12.71 3.28
C LEU A 96 -0.56 -12.15 3.28
N TRP A 97 0.00 -11.91 4.46
CA TRP A 97 1.33 -11.33 4.60
C TRP A 97 2.47 -12.35 4.51
N ALA A 98 2.21 -13.62 4.80
CA ALA A 98 3.21 -14.68 4.66
C ALA A 98 3.56 -15.03 3.21
N ASN A 99 2.72 -14.64 2.24
CA ASN A 99 2.92 -14.90 0.82
C ASN A 99 3.28 -13.63 0.02
N ALA A 100 3.51 -12.50 0.69
CA ALA A 100 3.82 -11.20 0.08
C ALA A 100 5.32 -10.92 -0.01
#